data_AF-A0A0J6T195-F1
#
_entry.id   AF-A0A0J6T195-F1
#
_cell.length_a   1.000
_cell.length_b   1.000
_cell.length_c   1.000
_cell.angle_alpha   90.00
_cell.angle_beta   90.00
_cell.angle_gamma   90.00
#
_symmetry.space_group_name_H-M   'P 1'
#
loop_
_entity.id
_entity.type
_entity.pdbx_description
1 polymer ?
#
loop_
_entity_poly.entity_id
_entity_poly.type
_entity_poly.pdbx_seq_one_letter_code
_entity_poly.pdbx_strand_id
1 'polypeptide(L)'
;MEFPIGELSRRTGVLIPTVRYYEQAGLLPPPPRTEGGRRRYGPADVERLTFIRHARELGFEIEAIRELLALTAQPDRSCAEVDIIARRHLVEVEHRITRLMALRSELSRMIGECGHGRVGECRVIEVLSDHRLCAGDRH
;
A
#
# COMPACT_ATOMS: atom_id res chain seq x y z
N MET A 1 28.89 -4.00 -9.26
CA MET A 1 29.27 -5.02 -8.25
C MET A 1 28.01 -5.81 -7.92
N GLU A 2 28.06 -7.14 -8.04
CA GLU A 2 26.92 -8.02 -7.80
C GLU A 2 27.00 -8.67 -6.41
N PHE A 3 25.85 -8.92 -5.77
CA PHE A 3 25.77 -9.42 -4.39
C PHE A 3 24.57 -10.38 -4.19
N PRO A 4 24.58 -11.21 -3.13
CA PRO A 4 23.49 -12.16 -2.86
C PRO A 4 22.23 -11.47 -2.31
N ILE A 5 21.10 -12.19 -2.33
CA ILE A 5 19.79 -11.68 -1.86
C ILE A 5 19.81 -11.14 -0.43
N GLY A 6 20.65 -11.70 0.45
CA GLY A 6 20.75 -11.23 1.84
C GLY A 6 21.36 -9.83 1.93
N GLU A 7 22.29 -9.49 1.04
CA GLU A 7 22.84 -8.14 0.95
C GLU A 7 21.83 -7.17 0.32
N LEU A 8 21.11 -7.61 -0.72
CA LEU A 8 20.01 -6.83 -1.30
C LEU A 8 18.95 -6.45 -0.26
N SER A 9 18.55 -7.44 0.55
CA SER A 9 17.58 -7.25 1.63
C SER A 9 18.06 -6.23 2.66
N ARG A 10 19.32 -6.29 3.08
CA ARG A 10 19.92 -5.30 4.00
C ARG A 10 19.94 -3.89 3.41
N ARG A 11 20.35 -3.75 2.15
CA ARG A 11 20.47 -2.44 1.47
C ARG A 11 19.12 -1.78 1.25
N THR A 12 18.10 -2.56 0.93
CA THR A 12 16.76 -2.06 0.56
C THR A 12 15.79 -2.07 1.72
N GLY A 13 16.11 -2.73 2.84
CA GLY A 13 15.17 -2.99 3.94
C GLY A 13 14.00 -3.91 3.55
N VAL A 14 13.99 -4.47 2.34
CA VAL A 14 12.93 -5.36 1.87
C VAL A 14 13.26 -6.79 2.30
N LEU A 15 12.31 -7.47 2.95
CA LEU A 15 12.50 -8.84 3.41
C LEU A 15 12.72 -9.80 2.23
N ILE A 16 13.56 -10.81 2.42
CA ILE A 16 13.86 -11.82 1.39
C ILE A 16 12.60 -12.47 0.78
N PRO A 17 11.57 -12.88 1.57
CA PRO A 17 10.32 -13.38 0.99
C PRO A 17 9.62 -12.35 0.10
N THR A 18 9.64 -11.07 0.48
CA THR A 18 9.05 -9.97 -0.30
C THR A 18 9.81 -9.73 -1.60
N VAL A 19 11.14 -9.81 -1.59
CA VAL A 19 11.94 -9.75 -2.83
C VAL A 19 11.51 -10.86 -3.80
N ARG A 20 11.38 -12.10 -3.30
CA ARG A 20 10.92 -13.24 -4.12
C ARG A 20 9.48 -13.06 -4.62
N TYR A 21 8.62 -12.49 -3.79
CA TYR A 21 7.26 -12.15 -4.20
C TYR A 21 7.28 -11.13 -5.35
N TYR A 22 8.13 -10.09 -5.28
CA TYR A 22 8.25 -9.13 -6.38
C TYR A 22 8.85 -9.73 -7.65
N GLU A 23 9.77 -10.71 -7.55
CA GLU A 23 10.20 -11.51 -8.71
C GLU A 23 9.01 -12.26 -9.34
N GLN A 24 8.23 -12.98 -8.52
CA GLN A 24 7.08 -13.78 -8.98
C GLN A 24 5.97 -12.91 -9.57
N ALA A 25 5.72 -11.75 -8.97
CA ALA A 25 4.78 -10.76 -9.48
C ALA A 25 5.33 -10.03 -10.73
N GLY A 26 6.55 -10.32 -11.19
CA GLY A 26 7.16 -9.66 -12.36
C GLY A 26 7.47 -8.18 -12.14
N LEU A 27 7.53 -7.72 -10.88
CA LEU A 27 7.96 -6.38 -10.54
C LEU A 27 9.47 -6.27 -10.48
N LEU A 28 10.19 -7.36 -10.19
CA LEU A 28 11.66 -7.43 -10.26
C LEU A 28 12.04 -8.41 -11.38
N PRO A 29 12.94 -8.05 -12.32
CA PRO A 29 13.39 -8.99 -13.33
C PRO A 29 14.08 -10.19 -12.67
N PRO A 30 14.04 -11.39 -13.30
CA PRO A 30 14.74 -12.54 -12.78
C PRO A 30 16.25 -12.28 -12.76
N PRO A 31 16.91 -12.36 -11.59
CA PRO A 31 18.33 -12.02 -11.47
C PRO A 31 19.23 -13.07 -12.15
N PRO A 32 20.43 -12.66 -12.61
CA PRO A 32 21.44 -13.60 -13.07
C PRO A 32 21.80 -14.61 -11.97
N ARG A 33 22.27 -15.79 -12.40
CA ARG A 33 22.70 -16.86 -11.50
C ARG A 33 24.18 -17.15 -11.68
N THR A 34 24.89 -17.43 -10.59
CA THR A 34 26.24 -17.99 -10.64
C THR A 34 26.24 -19.40 -11.22
N GLU A 35 27.40 -19.93 -11.59
CA GLU A 35 27.58 -21.36 -11.93
C GLU A 35 27.01 -22.31 -10.86
N GLY A 36 27.15 -21.97 -9.57
CA GLY A 36 26.54 -22.72 -8.45
C GLY A 36 25.04 -22.48 -8.24
N GLY A 37 24.31 -21.89 -9.20
CA GLY A 37 22.86 -21.69 -9.17
C GLY A 37 22.33 -20.57 -8.25
N ARG A 38 23.21 -19.77 -7.62
CA ARG A 38 22.82 -18.71 -6.67
C ARG A 38 22.47 -17.42 -7.41
N ARG A 39 21.34 -16.79 -7.06
CA ARG A 39 20.91 -15.48 -7.58
C ARG A 39 21.89 -14.36 -7.20
N ARG A 40 22.13 -13.44 -8.13
CA ARG A 40 22.99 -12.26 -7.98
C ARG A 40 22.22 -11.00 -8.36
N TYR A 41 22.38 -9.95 -7.55
CA TYR A 41 21.70 -8.67 -7.73
C TYR A 41 22.71 -7.55 -7.80
N GLY A 42 22.36 -6.49 -8.50
CA GLY A 42 23.19 -5.31 -8.69
C GLY A 42 22.56 -4.01 -8.17
N PRO A 43 23.22 -2.86 -8.41
CA PRO A 43 22.72 -1.55 -8.03
C PRO A 43 21.33 -1.22 -8.59
N ALA A 44 21.03 -1.59 -9.83
CA ALA A 44 19.73 -1.36 -10.45
C ALA A 44 18.59 -2.08 -9.70
N ASP A 45 18.84 -3.26 -9.13
CA ASP A 45 17.85 -3.98 -8.31
C ASP A 45 17.57 -3.25 -7.00
N VAL A 46 18.58 -2.57 -6.43
CA VAL A 46 18.42 -1.75 -5.22
C VAL A 46 17.55 -0.53 -5.51
N GLU A 47 17.83 0.19 -6.59
CA GLU A 47 17.03 1.35 -7.02
C GLU A 47 15.58 0.93 -7.29
N ARG A 48 15.39 -0.17 -8.02
CA ARG A 48 14.06 -0.69 -8.36
C ARG A 48 13.28 -1.14 -7.13
N LEU A 49 13.90 -1.87 -6.20
CA LEU A 49 13.23 -2.26 -4.94
C LEU A 49 12.93 -1.05 -4.05
N THR A 50 13.80 -0.04 -4.05
CA THR A 50 13.57 1.21 -3.30
C THR A 50 12.36 1.95 -3.87
N PHE A 51 12.24 2.02 -5.20
CA PHE A 51 11.06 2.54 -5.88
C PHE A 51 9.78 1.78 -5.51
N ILE A 52 9.80 0.45 -5.61
CA ILE A 52 8.64 -0.40 -5.26
C ILE A 52 8.23 -0.20 -3.80
N ARG A 53 9.20 -0.20 -2.88
CA ARG A 53 8.94 0.00 -1.45
C ARG A 53 8.27 1.33 -1.20
N HIS A 54 8.80 2.41 -1.77
CA HIS A 54 8.26 3.75 -1.59
C HIS A 54 6.84 3.89 -2.19
N ALA A 55 6.60 3.33 -3.37
CA ALA A 55 5.27 3.35 -3.96
C ALA A 55 4.25 2.55 -3.12
N ARG A 56 4.66 1.42 -2.51
CA ARG A 56 3.80 0.68 -1.56
C ARG A 56 3.52 1.47 -0.28
N GLU A 57 4.50 2.21 0.24
CA GLU A 57 4.33 3.11 1.40
C GLU A 57 3.31 4.22 1.11
N LEU A 58 3.27 4.72 -0.12
CA LEU A 58 2.26 5.68 -0.59
C LEU A 58 0.89 5.04 -0.91
N GLY A 59 0.77 3.72 -0.78
CA GLY A 59 -0.47 2.99 -0.96
C GLY A 59 -0.78 2.59 -2.41
N PHE A 60 0.14 2.73 -3.35
CA PHE A 60 -0.08 2.26 -4.72
C PHE A 60 -0.21 0.73 -4.76
N GLU A 61 -1.15 0.25 -5.56
CA GLU A 61 -1.29 -1.18 -5.84
C GLU A 61 -0.24 -1.70 -6.82
N ILE A 62 -0.03 -3.03 -6.80
CA ILE A 62 1.01 -3.70 -7.58
C ILE A 62 0.91 -3.38 -9.09
N GLU A 63 -0.30 -3.30 -9.62
CA GLU A 63 -0.59 -2.97 -11.01
C GLU A 63 -0.14 -1.54 -11.35
N ALA A 64 -0.49 -0.55 -10.52
CA ALA A 64 -0.05 0.82 -10.71
C ALA A 64 1.48 0.94 -10.61
N ILE A 65 2.11 0.22 -9.68
CA ILE A 65 3.58 0.18 -9.55
C ILE A 65 4.21 -0.40 -10.81
N ARG A 66 3.61 -1.42 -11.42
CA ARG A 66 4.10 -2.01 -12.67
C ARG A 66 4.05 -0.99 -13.82
N GLU A 67 2.94 -0.27 -13.95
CA GLU A 67 2.78 0.78 -14.96
C GLU A 67 3.84 1.88 -14.77
N LEU A 68 4.01 2.35 -13.53
CA LEU A 68 5.02 3.36 -13.20
C LEU A 68 6.44 2.88 -13.52
N LEU A 69 6.78 1.63 -13.16
CA LEU A 69 8.09 1.05 -13.48
C LEU A 69 8.32 0.94 -14.99
N ALA A 70 7.30 0.62 -15.77
CA ALA A 70 7.40 0.58 -17.23
C ALA A 70 7.63 1.97 -17.84
N LEU A 71 7.03 3.01 -17.27
CA LEU A 71 7.22 4.40 -17.69
C LEU A 71 8.63 4.90 -17.34
N THR A 72 9.15 4.58 -16.15
CA THR A 72 10.52 4.99 -15.76
C THR A 72 11.62 4.40 -16.65
N ALA A 73 11.35 3.30 -17.36
CA ALA A 73 12.27 2.71 -18.32
C ALA A 73 12.37 3.50 -19.65
N GLN A 74 11.54 4.54 -19.84
CA GLN A 74 11.48 5.38 -21.04
C GLN A 74 11.69 6.85 -20.67
N PRO A 75 12.93 7.28 -20.34
CA PRO A 75 13.19 8.60 -19.74
C PRO A 75 12.83 9.78 -20.65
N ASP A 76 12.81 9.59 -21.97
CA ASP A 76 12.47 10.63 -22.94
C ASP A 76 10.95 10.75 -23.20
N ARG A 77 10.13 9.87 -22.60
CA ARG A 77 8.67 9.91 -22.75
C ARG A 77 8.07 11.00 -21.85
N SER A 78 6.98 11.61 -22.32
CA SER A 78 6.20 12.55 -21.50
C SER A 78 5.74 11.90 -20.19
N CYS A 79 5.86 12.66 -19.09
CA CYS A 79 5.37 12.25 -17.78
C CYS A 79 3.85 12.37 -17.61
N ALA A 80 3.10 12.71 -18.67
CA ALA A 80 1.64 12.84 -18.62
C ALA A 80 0.93 11.58 -18.10
N GLU A 81 1.39 10.39 -18.48
CA GLU A 81 0.82 9.12 -17.97
C GLU A 81 1.13 8.89 -16.49
N VAL A 82 2.31 9.32 -16.03
CA VAL A 82 2.67 9.27 -14.61
C VAL A 82 1.74 10.18 -13.79
N ASP A 83 1.48 11.40 -14.28
CA ASP A 83 0.57 12.35 -13.66
C ASP A 83 -0.87 11.80 -13.57
N ILE A 84 -1.37 11.15 -14.63
CA ILE A 84 -2.68 10.50 -14.61
C ILE A 84 -2.76 9.41 -13.54
N ILE A 85 -1.76 8.53 -13.43
CA ILE A 85 -1.73 7.46 -12.42
C ILE A 85 -1.73 8.06 -11.02
N ALA A 86 -0.90 9.09 -10.78
CA ALA A 86 -0.81 9.76 -9.49
C ALA A 86 -2.12 10.45 -9.10
N ARG A 87 -2.79 11.15 -10.04
CA ARG A 87 -4.09 11.81 -9.79
C ARG A 87 -5.19 10.82 -9.48
N ARG A 88 -5.25 9.69 -10.19
CA ARG A 88 -6.22 8.62 -9.90
C ARG A 88 -6.04 8.11 -8.47
N HIS A 89 -4.80 7.84 -8.07
CA HIS A 89 -4.51 7.39 -6.71
C HIS A 89 -4.85 8.45 -5.65
N LEU A 90 -4.59 9.73 -5.93
CA LEU A 90 -4.98 10.83 -5.04
C LEU A 90 -6.49 10.84 -4.80
N VAL A 91 -7.30 10.71 -5.86
CA VAL A 91 -8.76 10.65 -5.74
C VAL A 91 -9.21 9.47 -4.87
N GLU A 92 -8.59 8.29 -5.03
CA GLU A 92 -8.88 7.12 -4.19
C GLU A 92 -8.53 7.34 -2.72
N VAL A 93 -7.39 8.00 -2.45
CA VAL A 93 -6.97 8.39 -1.10
C VAL A 93 -7.95 9.39 -0.49
N GLU A 94 -8.36 10.41 -1.23
CA GLU A 94 -9.34 11.41 -0.78
C GLU A 94 -10.69 10.75 -0.43
N HIS A 95 -11.20 9.84 -1.28
CA HIS A 95 -12.40 9.07 -0.98
C HIS A 95 -12.25 8.20 0.28
N ARG A 96 -11.06 7.63 0.52
CA ARG A 96 -10.79 6.87 1.74
C ARG A 96 -10.76 7.77 2.98
N ILE A 97 -10.17 8.96 2.87
CA ILE A 97 -10.17 9.97 3.93
C ILE A 97 -11.61 10.37 4.29
N THR A 98 -12.44 10.71 3.30
CA THR A 98 -13.85 11.08 3.54
C THR A 98 -14.60 9.98 4.29
N ARG A 99 -14.46 8.72 3.85
CA ARG A 99 -15.09 7.57 4.53
C ARG A 99 -14.58 7.37 5.96
N LEU A 100 -13.27 7.48 6.17
CA LEU A 100 -12.68 7.35 7.50
C LEU A 100 -13.06 8.50 8.44
N MET A 101 -13.22 9.72 7.92
CA MET A 101 -13.70 10.86 8.70
C MET A 101 -15.16 10.67 9.12
N ALA A 102 -16.02 10.17 8.24
CA ALA A 102 -17.40 9.83 8.57
C ALA A 102 -17.47 8.74 9.66
N LEU A 103 -16.70 7.66 9.49
CA LEU A 103 -16.61 6.58 10.48
C LEU A 103 -16.09 7.10 11.84
N ARG A 104 -15.06 7.94 11.83
CA ARG A 104 -14.53 8.56 13.05
C ARG A 104 -15.59 9.40 13.76
N SER A 105 -16.37 10.17 13.00
CA SER A 105 -17.45 10.99 13.55
C SER A 105 -18.50 10.12 14.24
N GLU A 106 -18.91 9.03 13.58
CA GLU A 106 -19.88 8.08 14.13
C GLU A 106 -19.37 7.42 15.42
N LEU A 107 -18.15 6.90 15.40
CA LEU A 107 -17.54 6.29 16.59
C LEU A 107 -17.40 7.28 17.74
N SER A 108 -17.04 8.53 17.43
CA SER A 108 -16.92 9.60 18.44
C SER A 108 -18.27 9.92 19.08
N ARG A 109 -19.35 9.94 18.28
CA ARG A 109 -20.72 10.14 18.77
C ARG A 109 -21.16 9.01 19.69
N MET A 110 -20.99 7.76 19.27
CA MET A 110 -21.34 6.58 20.07
C MET A 110 -20.63 6.56 21.43
N ILE A 111 -19.32 6.91 21.44
CA ILE A 111 -18.53 6.97 22.67
C ILE A 111 -18.98 8.16 23.55
N GLY A 112 -19.26 9.32 22.95
CA GLY A 112 -19.71 10.52 23.68
C GLY A 112 -21.08 10.38 24.34
N GLU A 113 -21.98 9.58 23.76
CA GLU A 113 -23.30 9.29 24.32
C GLU A 113 -23.29 8.15 25.37
N CYS A 114 -22.12 7.58 25.69
CA CYS A 114 -22.00 6.49 26.65
C CYS A 114 -21.97 7.00 28.11
N GLY A 115 -23.02 6.69 28.87
CA GLY A 115 -23.13 7.05 30.29
C GLY A 115 -22.31 6.20 31.27
N HIS A 116 -21.54 5.20 30.80
CA HIS A 116 -20.74 4.28 31.63
C HIS A 116 -21.53 3.53 32.73
N GLY A 117 -22.83 3.31 32.51
CA GLY A 117 -23.71 2.56 33.40
C GLY A 117 -23.69 1.05 33.16
N ARG A 118 -24.87 0.42 33.09
CA ARG A 118 -24.98 -1.02 32.79
C ARG A 118 -24.92 -1.26 31.29
N VAL A 119 -24.41 -2.43 30.89
CA VAL A 119 -24.33 -2.83 29.46
C VAL A 119 -25.70 -2.84 28.77
N GLY A 120 -26.77 -3.19 29.50
CA GLY A 120 -28.14 -3.15 28.98
C GLY A 120 -28.65 -1.74 28.64
N GLU A 121 -27.97 -0.69 29.11
CA GLU A 121 -28.27 0.72 28.85
C GLU A 121 -27.16 1.38 28.01
N CYS A 122 -26.24 0.56 27.45
CA CYS A 122 -25.10 1.07 26.72
C CYS A 122 -25.50 1.51 25.31
N ARG A 123 -25.47 2.82 25.08
CA ARG A 123 -25.78 3.44 23.79
C ARG A 123 -24.92 2.91 22.64
N VAL A 124 -23.66 2.54 22.91
CA VAL A 124 -22.77 1.92 21.92
C VAL A 124 -23.34 0.58 21.44
N ILE A 125 -23.79 -0.28 22.37
CA ILE A 125 -24.37 -1.59 22.04
C ILE A 125 -25.71 -1.42 21.31
N GLU A 126 -26.52 -0.44 21.72
CA GLU A 126 -27.79 -0.11 21.06
C GLU A 126 -27.57 0.29 19.59
N VAL A 127 -26.65 1.23 19.31
CA VAL A 127 -26.35 1.69 17.94
C VAL A 127 -25.73 0.58 17.09
N LEU A 128 -24.86 -0.26 17.64
CA LEU A 128 -24.30 -1.41 16.91
C LEU A 128 -25.34 -2.50 16.61
N SER A 129 -26.36 -2.64 17.46
CA SER A 129 -27.42 -3.64 17.28
C SER A 129 -28.50 -3.18 16.29
N ASP A 130 -28.59 -1.87 16.01
CA ASP A 130 -29.51 -1.30 15.05
C ASP A 130 -28.82 -0.26 14.16
N HIS A 131 -28.39 -0.71 12.98
CA HIS A 131 -27.69 0.12 11.99
C HIS A 131 -28.49 1.35 11.53
N ARG A 132 -29.81 1.41 11.78
CA ARG A 132 -30.64 2.60 11.51
C ARG A 132 -30.34 3.76 12.45
N LEU A 133 -29.68 3.49 13.59
CA LEU A 133 -29.26 4.49 14.57
C LEU A 133 -27.90 5.12 14.25
N CYS A 134 -27.20 4.65 13.21
CA CYS A 134 -26.00 5.28 12.68
C CYS A 134 -26.35 6.60 11.98
N ALA A 135 -25.58 7.67 12.23
CA ALA A 135 -25.80 8.98 11.60
C ALA A 135 -25.11 9.09 10.22
N GLY A 136 -24.15 8.21 9.91
CA GLY A 136 -23.49 8.10 8.61
C GLY A 136 -24.29 7.28 7.58
N ASP A 137 -24.12 7.63 6.30
CA ASP A 137 -24.91 7.16 5.14
C ASP A 137 -25.47 5.74 5.26
N ARG A 138 -26.80 5.67 5.13
CA ARG A 138 -27.59 4.45 4.97
C ARG A 138 -27.02 3.69 3.76
N HIS A 139 -26.30 2.61 4.01
CA HIS A 139 -26.13 1.55 3.01
C HIS A 139 -27.36 0.64 3.05
#